data_AF-S0P736-F1
#
_entry.id   AF-S0P736-F1
#
_cell.length_a   1.000
_cell.length_b   1.000
_cell.length_c   1.000
_cell.angle_alpha   90.00
_cell.angle_beta   90.00
_cell.angle_gamma   90.00
#
_symmetry.space_group_name_H-M   'P 1'
#
loop_
_entity.id
_entity.type
_entity.pdbx_description
1 polymer ?
#
loop_
_entity_poly.entity_id
_entity_poly.type
_entity_poly.pdbx_seq_one_letter_code
_entity_poly.pdbx_strand_id
1 'polypeptide(L)'
;MANLETLNQAENDQLLQLFQQYFPIVRALQKKYYIKGFDEDDWSQEGYISLYKAKNAYKPNMGASFGSFFKRTFENNIKSHLRKQNAYKRQIDSLSVSWEDYTQYATSE
;
A
#
# COMPACT_ATOMS: atom_id res chain seq x y z
N MET A 1 22.02 -32.36 -1.15
CA MET A 1 22.05 -31.19 -0.25
C MET A 1 21.32 -30.07 -0.97
N ALA A 2 20.38 -29.37 -0.32
CA ALA A 2 19.67 -28.25 -0.94
C ALA A 2 20.61 -27.02 -1.02
N ASN A 3 20.70 -26.37 -2.18
CA ASN A 3 21.47 -25.12 -2.36
C ASN A 3 20.64 -23.92 -1.88
N LEU A 4 21.28 -22.83 -1.47
CA LEU A 4 20.65 -21.60 -1.00
C LEU A 4 19.59 -21.05 -1.98
N GLU A 5 19.86 -21.15 -3.29
CA GLU A 5 18.92 -20.76 -4.35
C GLU A 5 17.63 -21.61 -4.32
N THR A 6 17.74 -22.91 -4.08
CA THR A 6 16.57 -23.81 -4.01
C THR A 6 15.72 -23.57 -2.76
N LEU A 7 16.33 -23.14 -1.65
CA LEU A 7 15.63 -22.78 -0.41
C LEU A 7 14.83 -21.48 -0.59
N ASN A 8 15.47 -20.45 -1.17
CA ASN A 8 14.80 -19.18 -1.47
C ASN A 8 13.64 -19.34 -2.45
N GLN A 9 13.77 -20.24 -3.44
CA GLN A 9 12.69 -20.52 -4.38
C GLN A 9 11.49 -21.17 -3.67
N ALA A 10 11.72 -22.18 -2.84
CA ALA A 10 10.64 -22.85 -2.12
C ALA A 10 9.91 -21.91 -1.14
N GLU A 11 10.64 -21.01 -0.46
CA GLU A 11 10.04 -20.00 0.41
C GLU A 11 9.18 -19.00 -0.36
N ASN A 12 9.64 -18.58 -1.55
CA ASN A 12 8.86 -17.72 -2.43
C ASN A 12 7.59 -18.42 -2.93
N ASP A 13 7.68 -19.69 -3.32
CA ASP A 13 6.52 -20.46 -3.78
C ASP A 13 5.48 -20.63 -2.65
N GLN A 14 5.92 -20.89 -1.43
CA GLN A 14 5.04 -20.94 -0.24
C GLN A 14 4.37 -19.59 0.03
N LEU A 15 5.12 -18.49 -0.07
CA LEU A 15 4.57 -17.16 0.11
C LEU A 15 3.55 -16.81 -0.97
N LEU A 16 3.81 -17.22 -2.22
CA LEU A 16 2.88 -17.05 -3.33
C LEU A 16 1.58 -17.82 -3.11
N GLN A 17 1.64 -19.06 -2.65
CA GLN A 17 0.45 -19.83 -2.29
C GLN A 17 -0.35 -19.16 -1.17
N LEU A 18 0.34 -18.69 -0.12
CA LEU A 18 -0.29 -17.94 0.97
C LEU A 18 -0.93 -16.65 0.45
N PHE A 19 -0.27 -15.96 -0.48
CA PHE A 19 -0.82 -14.75 -1.09
C PHE A 19 -2.09 -15.05 -1.89
N GLN A 20 -2.10 -16.10 -2.71
CA GLN A 20 -3.30 -16.52 -3.43
C GLN A 20 -4.47 -16.79 -2.48
N GLN A 21 -4.22 -17.42 -1.33
CA GLN A 21 -5.22 -17.67 -0.30
C GLN A 21 -5.81 -16.37 0.28
N TYR A 22 -4.99 -15.34 0.48
CA TYR A 22 -5.40 -14.07 1.08
C TYR A 22 -5.69 -12.94 0.08
N PHE A 23 -5.49 -13.18 -1.22
CA PHE A 23 -5.76 -12.22 -2.29
C PHE A 23 -7.19 -11.66 -2.28
N PRO A 24 -8.25 -12.41 -1.89
CA PRO A 24 -9.58 -11.84 -1.73
C PRO A 24 -9.65 -10.65 -0.77
N ILE A 25 -8.77 -10.58 0.25
CA ILE A 25 -8.68 -9.43 1.16
C ILE A 25 -8.13 -8.20 0.42
N VAL A 26 -7.13 -8.39 -0.44
CA VAL A 26 -6.57 -7.32 -1.28
C VAL A 26 -7.66 -6.76 -2.19
N ARG A 27 -8.37 -7.64 -2.91
CA ARG A 27 -9.48 -7.27 -3.80
C ARG A 27 -10.62 -6.56 -3.04
N ALA A 28 -10.95 -7.01 -1.83
CA ALA A 28 -11.98 -6.37 -1.02
C ALA A 28 -11.60 -4.93 -0.62
N LEU A 29 -10.33 -4.71 -0.26
CA LEU A 29 -9.85 -3.38 0.12
C LEU A 29 -9.63 -2.47 -1.09
N GLN A 30 -9.19 -3.01 -2.22
CA GLN A 30 -9.11 -2.30 -3.49
C GLN A 30 -10.48 -1.78 -3.96
N LYS A 31 -11.54 -2.58 -3.82
CA LYS A 31 -12.91 -2.11 -4.10
C LYS A 31 -13.38 -1.02 -3.14
N LYS A 32 -12.84 -0.99 -1.92
CA LYS A 32 -13.23 -0.05 -0.86
C LYS A 32 -12.47 1.28 -0.95
N TYR A 33 -11.24 1.27 -1.45
CA TYR A 33 -10.36 2.43 -1.45
C TYR A 33 -9.83 2.73 -2.84
N TYR A 34 -9.92 3.99 -3.25
CA TYR A 34 -9.28 4.47 -4.47
C TYR A 34 -7.97 5.17 -4.13
N ILE A 35 -6.85 4.63 -4.61
CA ILE A 35 -5.53 5.27 -4.53
C ILE A 35 -5.21 5.81 -5.93
N LYS A 36 -5.00 7.12 -6.05
CA LYS A 36 -4.72 7.73 -7.35
C LYS A 36 -3.41 7.17 -7.91
N GLY A 37 -3.46 6.70 -9.17
CA GLY A 37 -2.29 6.17 -9.88
C GLY A 37 -1.97 4.71 -9.58
N PHE A 38 -2.75 4.02 -8.75
CA PHE A 38 -2.62 2.57 -8.60
C PHE A 38 -3.43 1.84 -9.67
N ASP A 39 -2.78 0.92 -10.36
CA ASP A 39 -3.43 -0.12 -11.17
C ASP A 39 -3.54 -1.46 -10.43
N GLU A 40 -4.04 -2.48 -11.12
CA GLU A 40 -4.22 -3.83 -10.57
C GLU A 40 -2.90 -4.47 -10.10
N ASP A 41 -1.80 -4.18 -10.79
CA ASP A 41 -0.48 -4.73 -10.47
C ASP A 41 0.10 -4.02 -9.24
N ASP A 42 -0.09 -2.71 -9.10
CA ASP A 42 0.28 -1.96 -7.88
C ASP A 42 -0.43 -2.51 -6.65
N TRP A 43 -1.74 -2.76 -6.76
CA TRP A 43 -2.54 -3.37 -5.69
C TRP A 43 -2.03 -4.76 -5.32
N SER A 44 -1.69 -5.57 -6.32
CA SER A 44 -1.17 -6.92 -6.13
C SER A 44 0.20 -6.90 -5.46
N GLN A 45 1.11 -6.02 -5.89
CA GLN A 45 2.44 -5.86 -5.32
C GLN A 45 2.40 -5.36 -3.87
N GLU A 46 1.64 -4.31 -3.58
CA GLU A 46 1.49 -3.79 -2.21
C GLU A 46 0.84 -4.82 -1.28
N GLY A 47 -0.12 -5.60 -1.80
CA GLY A 47 -0.71 -6.74 -1.11
C GLY A 47 0.34 -7.80 -0.76
N TYR A 48 1.16 -8.20 -1.72
CA TYR A 48 2.21 -9.21 -1.56
C TYR A 48 3.27 -8.79 -0.53
N ILE A 49 3.78 -7.55 -0.66
CA ILE A 49 4.76 -6.97 0.27
C ILE A 49 4.17 -6.89 1.69
N SER A 50 2.91 -6.47 1.81
CA SER A 50 2.24 -6.38 3.11
C SER A 50 2.00 -7.75 3.74
N LEU A 51 1.71 -8.78 2.94
CA LEU A 51 1.56 -10.15 3.42
C LEU A 51 2.89 -10.70 3.93
N TYR A 52 3.98 -10.49 3.18
CA TYR A 52 5.32 -10.88 3.61
C TYR A 52 5.68 -10.27 4.97
N LYS A 53 5.47 -8.95 5.12
CA LYS A 53 5.68 -8.24 6.39
C LYS A 53 4.79 -8.79 7.50
N ALA A 54 3.52 -9.08 7.18
CA ALA A 54 2.57 -9.61 8.14
C ALA A 54 2.97 -11.02 8.61
N LYS A 55 3.39 -11.91 7.70
CA LYS A 55 3.89 -13.26 8.01
C LYS A 55 5.02 -13.21 9.03
N ASN A 56 5.96 -12.29 8.86
CA ASN A 56 7.13 -12.16 9.73
C ASN A 56 6.83 -11.47 11.07
N ALA A 57 5.77 -10.64 11.14
CA ALA A 57 5.40 -9.92 12.35
C ALA A 57 4.28 -10.59 13.17
N TYR A 58 3.57 -11.57 12.59
CA TYR A 58 2.42 -12.19 13.23
C TYR A 58 2.80 -13.01 14.46
N LYS A 59 2.02 -12.86 15.53
CA LYS A 59 2.17 -13.59 16.79
C LYS A 59 0.86 -14.34 17.07
N PRO A 60 0.84 -15.69 16.95
CA PRO A 60 -0.39 -16.48 17.12
C PRO A 60 -1.06 -16.30 18.49
N ASN A 61 -0.29 -16.04 19.54
CA ASN A 61 -0.78 -15.95 20.92
C ASN A 61 -1.49 -14.62 21.25
N MET A 62 -1.71 -13.75 20.27
CA MET A 62 -2.35 -12.44 20.44
C MET A 62 -3.87 -12.45 20.17
N GLY A 63 -4.48 -13.62 20.02
CA GLY A 63 -5.95 -13.79 19.94
C GLY A 63 -6.62 -13.37 18.62
N ALA A 64 -5.86 -12.92 17.62
CA ALA A 64 -6.38 -12.60 16.28
C ALA A 64 -5.89 -13.62 15.25
N SER A 65 -6.76 -14.01 14.31
CA SER A 65 -6.34 -14.83 13.16
C SER A 65 -5.36 -14.07 12.26
N PHE A 66 -4.51 -14.81 11.54
CA PHE A 66 -3.57 -14.20 10.59
C PHE A 66 -4.30 -13.35 9.54
N GLY A 67 -5.43 -13.83 9.00
CA GLY A 67 -6.22 -13.08 8.02
C GLY A 67 -6.73 -11.74 8.55
N SER A 68 -7.25 -11.71 9.79
CA SER A 68 -7.68 -10.46 10.43
C SER A 68 -6.49 -9.52 10.69
N PHE A 69 -5.35 -10.07 11.09
CA PHE A 69 -4.12 -9.30 11.28
C PHE A 69 -3.63 -8.68 9.96
N PHE A 70 -3.51 -9.49 8.90
CA PHE A 70 -3.09 -9.06 7.58
C PHE A 70 -4.03 -8.00 6.99
N LYS A 71 -5.35 -8.21 7.06
CA LYS A 71 -6.34 -7.22 6.61
C LYS A 71 -6.11 -5.87 7.28
N ARG A 72 -5.92 -5.87 8.60
CA ARG A 72 -5.71 -4.63 9.38
C ARG A 72 -4.40 -3.94 9.00
N THR A 73 -3.29 -4.68 8.91
CA THR A 73 -1.99 -4.08 8.55
C THR A 73 -2.01 -3.54 7.12
N PHE A 74 -2.59 -4.28 6.17
CA PHE A 74 -2.72 -3.83 4.79
C PHE A 74 -3.62 -2.60 4.64
N GLU A 75 -4.79 -2.59 5.30
CA GLU A 75 -5.67 -1.41 5.34
C GLU A 75 -4.99 -0.17 5.95
N ASN A 76 -4.12 -0.35 6.95
CA ASN A 76 -3.33 0.74 7.50
C ASN A 76 -2.30 1.27 6.49
N ASN A 77 -1.65 0.39 5.72
CA ASN A 77 -0.72 0.78 4.67
C ASN A 77 -1.42 1.59 3.57
N ILE A 78 -2.61 1.16 3.13
CA ILE A 78 -3.47 1.90 2.19
C ILE A 78 -3.80 3.29 2.74
N LYS A 79 -4.27 3.38 3.98
CA LYS A 79 -4.58 4.67 4.62
C LYS A 79 -3.33 5.57 4.70
N SER A 80 -2.14 4.99 4.86
CA SER A 80 -0.88 5.74 4.84
C SER A 80 -0.60 6.35 3.46
N HIS A 81 -0.80 5.59 2.38
CA HIS A 81 -0.68 6.09 1.01
C HIS A 81 -1.63 7.27 0.76
N LEU A 82 -2.90 7.13 1.14
CA LEU A 82 -3.90 8.19 0.99
C LEU A 82 -3.52 9.46 1.77
N ARG A 83 -3.02 9.32 3.01
CA ARG A 83 -2.55 10.48 3.78
C ARG A 83 -1.39 11.19 3.11
N LYS A 84 -0.44 10.45 2.53
CA LYS A 84 0.68 11.03 1.78
C LYS A 84 0.20 11.79 0.54
N GLN A 85 -0.73 11.22 -0.23
CA GLN A 85 -1.33 11.90 -1.39
C GLN A 85 -2.04 13.19 -0.99
N ASN A 86 -2.83 13.15 0.09
CA ASN A 86 -3.52 14.33 0.60
C ASN A 86 -2.55 15.39 1.16
N ALA A 87 -1.43 14.98 1.76
CA ALA A 87 -0.40 15.91 2.20
C ALA A 87 0.26 16.60 1.00
N TYR A 88 0.62 15.85 -0.05
CA TYR A 88 1.19 16.39 -1.27
C TYR A 88 0.23 17.36 -1.98
N LYS A 89 -1.06 16.99 -2.08
CA LYS A 89 -2.09 17.88 -2.64
C LYS A 89 -2.20 19.20 -1.85
N ARG A 90 -2.23 19.14 -0.52
CA ARG A 90 -2.28 20.35 0.32
C ARG A 90 -1.06 21.26 0.13
N GLN A 91 0.12 20.68 -0.08
CA GLN A 91 1.32 21.47 -0.38
C GLN A 91 1.18 22.19 -1.72
N ILE A 92 0.65 21.53 -2.75
CA ILE A 92 0.36 22.16 -4.05
C ILE A 92 -0.67 23.27 -3.90
N ASP A 93 -1.79 23.00 -3.22
CA ASP A 93 -2.86 23.99 -3.02
C ASP A 93 -2.35 25.23 -2.25
N SER A 94 -1.40 25.05 -1.32
CA SER A 94 -0.76 26.16 -0.60
C SER A 94 0.21 26.98 -1.46
N LEU A 95 0.78 26.39 -2.51
CA LEU A 95 1.72 27.05 -3.42
C LEU A 95 1.04 27.63 -4.66
N SER A 96 -0.20 27.21 -4.94
CA SER A 96 -1.00 27.77 -6.02
C SER A 96 -1.49 29.17 -5.64
N VAL A 97 -1.14 30.16 -6.47
CA VAL A 97 -1.70 31.52 -6.42
C VAL A 97 -2.73 31.70 -7.52
N SER A 98 -3.70 32.60 -7.32
CA SER A 98 -4.67 32.93 -8.36
C SER A 98 -3.96 33.58 -9.57
N TRP A 99 -4.53 33.40 -10.75
CA TRP A 99 -4.09 34.13 -11.95
C TRP A 99 -4.16 35.64 -11.73
N GLU A 100 -5.19 36.11 -11.04
CA GLU A 100 -5.38 37.53 -10.73
C GLU A 100 -4.25 38.04 -9.83
N ASP A 101 -3.91 37.32 -8.76
CA ASP A 101 -2.79 37.64 -7.87
C ASP A 101 -1.45 37.68 -8.62
N TYR A 102 -1.23 36.73 -9.52
CA TYR A 102 -0.02 36.68 -10.36
C TYR A 102 0.05 37.89 -11.31
N THR A 103 -1.05 38.23 -11.97
CA THR A 103 -1.10 39.38 -12.89
C THR A 103 -0.90 40.70 -12.16
N GLN A 104 -1.48 40.86 -10.98
CA GLN A 104 -1.38 42.08 -10.19
C GLN A 104 0.08 42.31 -9.72
N TYR A 105 0.79 41.24 -9.37
CA TYR A 105 2.22 41.29 -9.06
C TYR A 105 3.06 41.69 -10.29
N ALA A 106 2.81 41.06 -11.45
CA ALA A 106 3.55 41.29 -12.69
C ALA A 106 3.34 42.69 -13.31
N THR A 107 2.21 43.35 -13.02
CA THR A 107 1.92 44.72 -13.49
C THR A 107 2.35 45.83 -12.53
N SER A 108 2.89 45.46 -11.36
CA SER A 108 3.32 46.40 -10.31
C SER A 108 4.83 46.69 -10.30
N GLU A 109 5.58 46.09 -11.22
CA GLU A 109 6.98 46.43 -11.58
C GLU A 109 7.02 47.30 -12.84
#